data_AF-A0A140GS91-F1
#
_entry.id   AF-A0A140GS91-F1
#
_cell.length_a   1.000
_cell.length_b   1.000
_cell.length_c   1.000
_cell.angle_alpha   90.00
_cell.angle_beta   90.00
_cell.angle_gamma   90.00
#
_symmetry.space_group_name_H-M   'P 1'
#
loop_
_entity.id
_entity.type
_entity.pdbx_description
1 polymer ?
#
loop_
_entity_poly.entity_id
_entity_poly.type
_entity_poly.pdbx_seq_one_letter_code
_entity_poly.pdbx_strand_id
1 'polypeptide(L)'
;MDKKIKYIIVALVSLGVLGVVGTSYFAFKSKNKTKNNSEIVNTLPDDKKSTIQERVDYSDIKNKDGNSIKKEEKGSMVNSDVAIYENNKLILGNGDKEYPNDKAKKLLGQLKLYASNIEYDKIINAVRPYINDYRFSLGDNQEIATMYNDASLMLSIKLASDSAKGTIAKAMRNVEMKAVGSLMLPELSREELIIDQNSLTPIISGKPVIVSNEVINLNDKSKIKEEDKEKVEDIIENCDKLLSLHKLTLNLDKKNKVSAYMVCNLDGTVDIYGFYALNGAKTPYQTVAYWKEINKKIAEVS
;
A
#
# COMPACT_ATOMS: atom_id res chain seq x y z
N MET A 1 19.07 -15.45 49.43
CA MET A 1 18.28 -15.00 48.26
C MET A 1 19.07 -15.34 47.01
N ASP A 2 18.61 -16.35 46.28
CA ASP A 2 19.41 -17.04 45.26
C ASP A 2 19.87 -16.14 44.12
N LYS A 3 21.13 -16.31 43.70
CA LYS A 3 21.75 -15.57 42.59
C LYS A 3 20.95 -15.66 41.28
N LYS A 4 20.12 -16.70 41.11
CA LYS A 4 19.22 -16.87 39.94
C LYS A 4 18.07 -15.84 39.89
N ILE A 5 17.60 -15.34 41.04
CA ILE A 5 16.47 -14.38 41.09
C ILE A 5 16.92 -12.95 40.73
N LYS A 6 18.18 -12.59 41.01
CA LYS A 6 18.73 -11.27 40.61
C LYS A 6 18.92 -11.14 39.10
N TYR A 7 19.24 -12.21 38.37
CA TYR A 7 19.38 -12.16 36.91
C TYR A 7 18.04 -12.09 36.17
N ILE A 8 16.97 -12.68 36.73
CA ILE A 8 15.63 -12.62 36.11
C ILE A 8 15.04 -11.21 36.20
N ILE A 9 15.25 -10.51 37.32
CA ILE A 9 14.74 -9.13 37.49
C ILE A 9 15.55 -8.14 36.65
N VAL A 10 16.87 -8.32 36.50
CA VAL A 10 17.68 -7.47 35.61
C VAL A 10 17.35 -7.73 34.14
N ALA A 11 17.10 -8.98 33.73
CA ALA A 11 16.70 -9.31 32.35
C ALA A 11 15.30 -8.74 32.00
N LEU A 12 14.35 -8.76 32.93
CA LEU A 12 13.01 -8.20 32.73
C LEU A 12 13.00 -6.66 32.70
N VAL A 13 13.88 -5.99 33.44
CA VAL A 13 14.00 -4.52 33.40
C VAL A 13 14.74 -4.03 32.15
N SER A 14 15.68 -4.81 31.60
CA SER A 14 16.33 -4.49 30.32
C SER A 14 15.42 -4.70 29.09
N LEU A 15 14.41 -5.57 29.18
CA LEU A 15 13.39 -5.73 28.13
C LEU A 15 12.30 -4.63 28.17
N GLY A 16 12.15 -3.93 29.32
CA GLY A 16 11.19 -2.84 29.49
C GLY A 16 11.65 -1.46 28.98
N VAL A 17 12.93 -1.28 28.67
CA VAL A 17 13.49 0.04 28.28
C VAL A 17 13.93 0.10 26.80
N LEU A 18 14.05 -1.03 26.11
CA LEU A 18 14.30 -1.06 24.66
C LEU A 18 13.01 -1.05 23.80
N GLY A 19 11.83 -1.11 24.43
CA GLY A 19 10.52 -1.18 23.76
C GLY A 19 9.81 0.16 23.50
N VAL A 20 10.37 1.32 23.89
CA VAL A 20 9.62 2.61 23.86
C VAL A 20 10.37 3.76 23.17
N VAL A 21 11.59 3.56 22.65
CA VAL A 21 12.35 4.64 21.97
C VAL A 21 12.39 4.49 20.43
N GLY A 22 11.89 3.39 19.88
CA GLY A 22 11.91 3.12 18.42
C GLY A 22 10.62 3.43 17.65
N THR A 23 9.49 3.60 18.34
CA THR A 23 8.16 3.76 17.70
C THR A 23 7.64 5.20 17.67
N SER A 24 8.40 6.16 18.23
CA SER A 24 7.98 7.56 18.35
C SER A 24 8.57 8.53 17.31
N TYR A 25 9.34 8.06 16.32
CA TYR A 25 9.91 8.94 15.27
C TYR A 25 9.18 8.89 13.91
N PHE A 26 8.08 8.14 13.80
CA PHE A 26 7.15 8.22 12.67
C PHE A 26 5.71 8.43 13.15
N ALA A 27 5.51 9.44 13.98
CA ALA A 27 4.20 10.07 14.13
C ALA A 27 3.97 10.95 12.88
N PHE A 28 3.28 10.38 11.90
CA PHE A 28 2.76 11.09 10.73
C PHE A 28 1.93 12.29 11.21
N LYS A 29 2.49 13.49 11.12
CA LYS A 29 1.84 14.72 11.56
C LYS A 29 0.83 15.18 10.51
N SER A 30 -0.32 14.52 10.45
CA SER A 30 -1.53 15.13 9.88
C SER A 30 -1.87 16.35 10.73
N LYS A 31 -1.71 17.56 10.19
CA LYS A 31 -2.09 18.81 10.87
C LYS A 31 -3.61 18.95 10.90
N ASN A 32 -4.28 18.26 11.82
CA ASN A 32 -5.59 18.71 12.31
C ASN A 32 -5.39 19.43 13.63
N LYS A 33 -5.23 20.76 13.55
CA LYS A 33 -5.35 21.66 14.71
C LYS A 33 -6.84 21.87 14.97
N THR A 34 -7.41 21.07 15.86
CA THR A 34 -8.62 21.46 16.59
C THR A 34 -8.19 22.51 17.62
N LYS A 35 -8.51 23.79 17.39
CA LYS A 35 -8.49 24.82 18.44
C LYS A 35 -9.93 25.30 18.65
N ASN A 36 -10.40 25.11 19.87
CA ASN A 36 -11.62 25.72 20.39
C ASN A 36 -11.58 27.23 20.21
N ASN A 37 -12.71 27.77 19.77
CA ASN A 37 -13.00 29.20 19.67
C ASN A 37 -13.21 29.82 21.05
N SER A 38 -12.49 30.90 21.34
CA SER A 38 -13.05 32.08 22.01
C SER A 38 -12.12 33.27 21.79
N GLU A 39 -12.63 34.25 21.04
CA GLU A 39 -12.16 35.65 20.91
C GLU A 39 -10.77 35.84 20.28
N ILE A 40 -10.62 36.49 19.12
CA ILE A 40 -10.87 37.91 18.87
C ILE A 40 -11.37 38.12 17.43
N VAL A 41 -12.29 39.07 17.34
CA VAL A 41 -13.10 39.55 16.21
C VAL A 41 -12.30 40.51 15.29
N ASN A 42 -12.77 40.61 14.03
CA ASN A 42 -12.42 41.56 12.94
C ASN A 42 -11.23 41.17 12.05
N THR A 43 -11.33 41.03 10.73
CA THR A 43 -12.31 41.49 9.72
C THR A 43 -12.04 40.68 8.45
N LEU A 44 -13.08 40.12 7.80
CA LEU A 44 -13.11 39.80 6.35
C LEU A 44 -14.58 39.49 5.97
N PRO A 45 -15.04 39.84 4.74
CA PRO A 45 -16.44 40.11 4.43
C PRO A 45 -17.33 38.87 4.38
N ASP A 46 -18.58 39.08 4.79
CA ASP A 46 -19.73 38.22 4.55
C ASP A 46 -19.92 37.99 3.04
N ASP A 47 -19.49 36.84 2.54
CA ASP A 47 -20.34 36.07 1.65
C ASP A 47 -19.88 34.61 1.57
N LYS A 48 -20.86 33.70 1.65
CA LYS A 48 -20.76 32.22 1.55
C LYS A 48 -20.40 31.45 2.83
N LYS A 49 -21.29 31.55 3.82
CA LYS A 49 -21.60 30.43 4.74
C LYS A 49 -22.88 29.71 4.28
N SER A 50 -22.69 28.68 3.47
CA SER A 50 -23.51 27.45 3.33
C SER A 50 -22.74 26.60 2.30
N THR A 51 -22.48 25.31 2.46
CA THR A 51 -23.38 24.24 2.87
C THR A 51 -22.54 23.07 3.41
N ILE A 52 -23.03 22.46 4.48
CA ILE A 52 -22.58 21.17 5.01
C ILE A 52 -22.99 20.05 4.05
N GLN A 53 -22.08 19.10 3.82
CA GLN A 53 -22.29 17.70 3.39
C GLN A 53 -23.45 17.41 2.43
N GLU A 54 -23.10 17.20 1.16
CA GLU A 54 -23.72 16.13 0.39
C GLU A 54 -22.65 15.05 0.15
N ARG A 55 -22.81 13.90 0.82
CA ARG A 55 -22.23 12.65 0.32
C ARG A 55 -22.97 12.36 -0.98
N VAL A 56 -22.27 12.43 -2.11
CA VAL A 56 -22.81 11.92 -3.36
C VAL A 56 -22.95 10.42 -3.20
N ASP A 57 -24.20 9.95 -3.19
CA ASP A 57 -24.54 8.54 -3.29
C ASP A 57 -24.26 8.10 -4.74
N TYR A 58 -23.28 7.20 -4.90
CA TYR A 58 -22.85 6.71 -6.22
C TYR A 58 -23.85 5.75 -6.87
N SER A 59 -24.96 5.42 -6.20
CA SER A 59 -26.00 4.57 -6.78
C SER A 59 -26.79 5.23 -7.92
N ASP A 60 -26.77 6.57 -8.02
CA ASP A 60 -27.56 7.32 -9.02
C ASP A 60 -26.84 7.59 -10.36
N ILE A 61 -25.54 7.26 -10.49
CA ILE A 61 -24.76 7.55 -11.71
C ILE A 61 -24.91 6.44 -12.78
N LYS A 62 -25.50 5.29 -12.44
CA LYS A 62 -25.68 4.17 -13.39
C LYS A 62 -26.77 4.38 -14.46
N ASN A 63 -27.54 5.47 -14.43
CA ASN A 63 -28.68 5.66 -15.35
C ASN A 63 -28.74 7.02 -16.07
N LYS A 64 -27.61 7.67 -16.36
CA LYS A 64 -27.62 8.86 -17.23
C LYS A 64 -26.66 8.71 -18.40
N ASP A 65 -27.24 8.65 -19.60
CA ASP A 65 -26.55 8.70 -20.88
C ASP A 65 -25.46 9.78 -20.87
N GLY A 66 -24.23 9.38 -21.23
CA GLY A 66 -22.98 10.13 -21.07
C GLY A 66 -22.85 11.46 -21.82
N ASN A 67 -23.95 12.04 -22.33
CA ASN A 67 -23.98 13.30 -23.06
C ASN A 67 -24.59 14.48 -22.29
N SER A 68 -24.82 14.36 -20.97
CA SER A 68 -25.48 15.43 -20.20
C SER A 68 -24.74 15.91 -18.94
N ILE A 69 -23.49 15.50 -18.70
CA ILE A 69 -22.68 16.04 -17.59
C ILE A 69 -22.02 17.34 -18.05
N LYS A 70 -22.39 18.48 -17.42
CA LYS A 70 -21.86 19.80 -17.75
C LYS A 70 -20.35 19.84 -17.46
N LYS A 71 -19.60 20.59 -18.28
CA LYS A 71 -18.11 20.68 -18.22
C LYS A 71 -17.56 21.06 -16.83
N GLU A 72 -18.36 21.76 -16.03
CA GLU A 72 -18.04 22.18 -14.67
C GLU A 72 -18.09 21.03 -13.64
N GLU A 73 -19.02 20.07 -13.79
CA GLU A 73 -19.14 18.89 -12.92
C GLU A 73 -18.00 17.89 -13.17
N LYS A 74 -17.54 17.75 -14.43
CA LYS A 74 -16.31 16.97 -14.72
C LYS A 74 -15.07 17.61 -14.10
N GLY A 75 -15.02 18.94 -14.05
CA GLY A 75 -13.91 19.69 -13.43
C GLY A 75 -13.85 19.54 -11.91
N SER A 76 -15.00 19.51 -11.22
CA SER A 76 -15.06 19.33 -9.77
C SER A 76 -14.68 17.90 -9.34
N MET A 77 -15.06 16.87 -10.11
CA MET A 77 -14.70 15.46 -9.84
C MET A 77 -13.20 15.20 -10.02
N VAL A 78 -12.59 15.71 -11.11
CA VAL A 78 -11.13 15.57 -11.31
C VAL A 78 -10.34 16.32 -10.23
N ASN A 79 -10.83 17.48 -9.79
CA ASN A 79 -10.21 18.24 -8.71
C ASN A 79 -10.36 17.57 -7.34
N SER A 80 -11.46 16.87 -7.06
CA SER A 80 -11.62 16.13 -5.80
C SER A 80 -10.69 14.93 -5.72
N ASP A 81 -10.54 14.19 -6.81
CA ASP A 81 -9.74 12.97 -6.84
C ASP A 81 -8.24 13.26 -6.72
N VAL A 82 -7.77 14.28 -7.45
CA VAL A 82 -6.38 14.78 -7.32
C VAL A 82 -6.13 15.33 -5.92
N ALA A 83 -7.08 16.06 -5.33
CA ALA A 83 -6.94 16.58 -3.97
C ALA A 83 -6.91 15.46 -2.91
N ILE A 84 -7.72 14.41 -3.06
CA ILE A 84 -7.70 13.25 -2.15
C ILE A 84 -6.33 12.57 -2.20
N TYR A 85 -5.79 12.33 -3.39
CA TYR A 85 -4.47 11.72 -3.55
C TYR A 85 -3.35 12.58 -2.97
N GLU A 86 -3.32 13.87 -3.32
CA GLU A 86 -2.29 14.80 -2.83
C GLU A 86 -2.32 14.99 -1.31
N ASN A 87 -3.50 14.91 -0.69
CA ASN A 87 -3.64 14.99 0.77
C ASN A 87 -3.18 13.73 1.49
N ASN A 88 -3.21 12.58 0.82
CA ASN A 88 -2.84 11.29 1.41
C ASN A 88 -1.44 10.80 1.03
N LYS A 89 -0.71 11.53 0.18
CA LYS A 89 0.65 11.14 -0.20
C LYS A 89 1.59 11.08 0.99
N LEU A 90 2.48 10.10 0.96
CA LEU A 90 3.46 9.87 2.01
C LEU A 90 4.58 10.91 1.90
N ILE A 91 4.78 11.71 2.94
CA ILE A 91 5.90 12.65 3.02
C ILE A 91 6.95 12.06 3.96
N LEU A 92 8.19 11.95 3.49
CA LEU A 92 9.34 11.53 4.30
C LEU A 92 10.32 12.68 4.48
N GLY A 93 10.91 12.77 5.68
CA GLY A 93 11.94 13.74 6.02
C GLY A 93 11.41 15.04 6.61
N ASN A 94 12.30 15.73 7.31
CA ASN A 94 12.01 16.95 8.07
C ASN A 94 12.66 18.20 7.45
N GLY A 95 13.39 18.04 6.34
CA GLY A 95 14.01 19.17 5.66
C GLY A 95 12.99 20.08 4.98
N ASP A 96 13.34 21.35 4.80
CA ASP A 96 12.46 22.33 4.15
C ASP A 96 12.53 22.28 2.61
N LYS A 97 13.50 21.55 2.05
CA LYS A 97 13.74 21.47 0.60
C LYS A 97 13.61 20.04 0.11
N GLU A 98 13.06 19.85 -1.09
CA GLU A 98 13.06 18.54 -1.76
C GLU A 98 14.49 18.05 -2.01
N TYR A 99 14.67 16.73 -1.91
CA TYR A 99 15.93 16.11 -2.32
C TYR A 99 16.18 16.36 -3.82
N PRO A 100 17.41 16.75 -4.24
CA PRO A 100 17.66 17.15 -5.62
C PRO A 100 17.29 16.05 -6.64
N ASN A 101 16.48 16.40 -7.65
CA ASN A 101 15.91 15.43 -8.59
C ASN A 101 16.95 14.58 -9.34
N ASP A 102 18.09 15.17 -9.70
CA ASP A 102 19.21 14.47 -10.36
C ASP A 102 19.79 13.38 -9.45
N LYS A 103 19.89 13.66 -8.15
CA LYS A 103 20.32 12.68 -7.14
C LYS A 103 19.22 11.69 -6.80
N ALA A 104 17.96 12.14 -6.78
CA ALA A 104 16.78 11.31 -6.52
C ALA A 104 16.71 10.15 -7.50
N LYS A 105 16.85 10.43 -8.80
CA LYS A 105 16.84 9.40 -9.84
C LYS A 105 17.90 8.32 -9.63
N LYS A 106 19.12 8.74 -9.27
CA LYS A 106 20.23 7.80 -8.99
C LYS A 106 19.96 6.97 -7.74
N LEU A 107 19.51 7.61 -6.66
CA LEU A 107 19.16 6.93 -5.41
C LEU A 107 18.03 5.93 -5.65
N LEU A 108 16.95 6.35 -6.33
CA LEU A 108 15.81 5.50 -6.67
C LEU A 108 16.23 4.24 -7.46
N GLY A 109 17.13 4.38 -8.44
CA GLY A 109 17.69 3.22 -9.16
C GLY A 109 18.41 2.23 -8.24
N GLN A 110 19.16 2.72 -7.24
CA GLN A 110 19.78 1.88 -6.23
C GLN A 110 18.74 1.21 -5.31
N LEU A 111 17.72 1.94 -4.88
CA LEU A 111 16.65 1.39 -4.04
C LEU A 111 15.89 0.29 -4.76
N LYS A 112 15.59 0.45 -6.06
CA LYS A 112 14.96 -0.58 -6.90
C LYS A 112 15.82 -1.84 -6.96
N LEU A 113 17.14 -1.70 -7.08
CA LEU A 113 18.05 -2.85 -7.02
C LEU A 113 18.00 -3.56 -5.66
N TYR A 114 18.03 -2.82 -4.55
CA TYR A 114 17.91 -3.41 -3.21
C TYR A 114 16.56 -4.08 -2.98
N ALA A 115 15.46 -3.45 -3.40
CA ALA A 115 14.11 -3.99 -3.30
C ALA A 115 13.97 -5.28 -4.13
N SER A 116 14.50 -5.28 -5.35
CA SER A 116 14.58 -6.47 -6.19
C SER A 116 15.37 -7.60 -5.54
N ASN A 117 16.24 -7.30 -4.56
CA ASN A 117 17.04 -8.22 -3.79
C ASN A 117 16.52 -8.54 -2.38
N ILE A 118 15.36 -7.98 -1.99
CA ILE A 118 14.78 -8.12 -0.64
C ILE A 118 15.76 -7.59 0.44
N GLU A 119 16.58 -6.61 0.08
CA GLU A 119 17.59 -5.98 0.96
C GLU A 119 16.99 -4.73 1.64
N TYR A 120 15.93 -4.92 2.44
CA TYR A 120 15.16 -3.83 3.04
C TYR A 120 15.99 -2.94 3.99
N ASP A 121 16.97 -3.50 4.70
CA ASP A 121 17.89 -2.76 5.54
C ASP A 121 18.77 -1.80 4.74
N LYS A 122 19.22 -2.21 3.55
CA LYS A 122 20.02 -1.34 2.66
C LYS A 122 19.20 -0.17 2.12
N ILE A 123 17.91 -0.38 1.83
CA ILE A 123 17.00 0.71 1.45
C ILE A 123 16.95 1.77 2.55
N ILE A 124 16.70 1.34 3.79
CA ILE A 124 16.60 2.25 4.93
C ILE A 124 17.93 2.99 5.15
N ASN A 125 19.05 2.27 5.14
CA ASN A 125 20.38 2.85 5.37
C ASN A 125 20.81 3.81 4.24
N ALA A 126 20.35 3.60 3.00
CA ALA A 126 20.64 4.49 1.89
C ALA A 126 19.89 5.82 1.96
N VAL A 127 18.64 5.83 2.48
CA VAL A 127 17.81 7.04 2.55
C VAL A 127 18.02 7.81 3.85
N ARG A 128 18.23 7.12 4.98
CA ARG A 128 18.34 7.70 6.33
C ARG A 128 19.28 8.91 6.45
N PRO A 129 20.46 8.96 5.79
CA PRO A 129 21.35 10.12 5.91
C PRO A 129 20.73 11.44 5.42
N TYR A 130 19.72 11.38 4.56
CA TYR A 130 19.16 12.57 3.89
C TYR A 130 17.88 13.10 4.54
N ILE A 131 17.22 12.32 5.41
CA ILE A 131 15.87 12.65 5.92
C ILE A 131 15.85 13.85 6.87
N ASN A 132 16.99 14.25 7.43
CA ASN A 132 17.08 15.43 8.30
C ASN A 132 17.20 16.73 7.49
N ASP A 133 17.88 16.67 6.35
CA ASP A 133 18.20 17.86 5.54
C ASP A 133 17.23 18.06 4.37
N TYR A 134 16.53 17.00 3.97
CA TYR A 134 15.66 17.00 2.81
C TYR A 134 14.28 16.43 3.10
N ARG A 135 13.33 16.84 2.27
CA ARG A 135 12.00 16.28 2.13
C ARG A 135 11.93 15.40 0.89
N PHE A 136 11.13 14.35 0.98
CA PHE A 136 10.80 13.46 -0.13
C PHE A 136 9.28 13.43 -0.30
N SER A 137 8.74 14.18 -1.28
CA SER A 137 7.28 14.24 -1.46
C SER A 137 6.75 14.44 -2.88
N LEU A 138 7.63 14.48 -3.89
CA LEU A 138 7.26 14.74 -5.28
C LEU A 138 8.07 13.86 -6.25
N GLY A 139 7.45 13.41 -7.35
CA GLY A 139 8.14 12.65 -8.41
C GLY A 139 8.92 11.44 -7.89
N ASP A 140 10.17 11.29 -8.34
CA ASP A 140 11.09 10.23 -7.88
C ASP A 140 11.27 10.21 -6.35
N ASN A 141 11.20 11.37 -5.69
CA ASN A 141 11.28 11.42 -4.24
C ASN A 141 10.05 10.80 -3.56
N GLN A 142 8.86 10.95 -4.15
CA GLN A 142 7.66 10.29 -3.62
C GLN A 142 7.80 8.77 -3.67
N GLU A 143 8.43 8.23 -4.72
CA GLU A 143 8.72 6.80 -4.83
C GLU A 143 9.79 6.36 -3.82
N ILE A 144 10.83 7.17 -3.59
CA ILE A 144 11.81 6.92 -2.51
C ILE A 144 11.12 6.86 -1.14
N ALA A 145 10.20 7.79 -0.87
CA ALA A 145 9.46 7.82 0.39
C ALA A 145 8.65 6.54 0.60
N THR A 146 7.92 6.06 -0.43
CA THR A 146 7.12 4.83 -0.34
C THR A 146 8.01 3.60 -0.17
N MET A 147 9.12 3.50 -0.91
CA MET A 147 10.06 2.39 -0.75
C MET A 147 10.70 2.34 0.64
N TYR A 148 11.06 3.49 1.21
CA TYR A 148 11.60 3.57 2.58
C TYR A 148 10.57 3.12 3.63
N ASN A 149 9.33 3.59 3.52
CA ASN A 149 8.23 3.19 4.39
C ASN A 149 8.00 1.68 4.31
N ASP A 150 7.88 1.14 3.09
CA ASP A 150 7.61 -0.28 2.87
C ASP A 150 8.76 -1.16 3.36
N ALA A 151 10.02 -0.73 3.18
CA ALA A 151 11.17 -1.41 3.75
C ALA A 151 11.11 -1.44 5.28
N SER A 152 10.71 -0.33 5.91
CA SER A 152 10.56 -0.22 7.37
C SER A 152 9.44 -1.13 7.90
N LEU A 153 8.32 -1.20 7.17
CA LEU A 153 7.21 -2.13 7.47
C LEU A 153 7.67 -3.58 7.34
N MET A 154 8.39 -3.93 6.28
CA MET A 154 8.91 -5.30 6.09
C MET A 154 9.91 -5.72 7.16
N LEU A 155 10.74 -4.82 7.68
CA LEU A 155 11.58 -5.13 8.83
C LEU A 155 10.74 -5.32 10.11
N SER A 156 9.69 -4.53 10.30
CA SER A 156 8.76 -4.67 11.43
C SER A 156 7.99 -6.00 11.40
N ILE A 157 7.57 -6.43 10.21
CA ILE A 157 6.89 -7.72 9.97
C ILE A 157 7.72 -8.90 10.44
N LYS A 158 9.06 -8.86 10.30
CA LYS A 158 9.95 -9.94 10.76
C LYS A 158 9.88 -10.16 12.28
N LEU A 159 9.52 -9.12 13.03
CA LEU A 159 9.47 -9.14 14.49
C LEU A 159 8.03 -9.26 15.04
N ALA A 160 7.03 -9.13 14.17
CA ALA A 160 5.62 -9.15 14.55
C ALA A 160 5.09 -10.58 14.75
N SER A 161 4.04 -10.71 15.57
CA SER A 161 3.25 -11.96 15.64
C SER A 161 2.59 -12.25 14.30
N ASP A 162 2.33 -13.52 14.00
CA ASP A 162 1.72 -13.92 12.72
C ASP A 162 0.38 -13.22 12.44
N SER A 163 -0.44 -13.01 13.48
CA SER A 163 -1.70 -12.26 13.39
C SER A 163 -1.55 -10.78 13.04
N ALA A 164 -0.40 -10.16 13.34
CA ALA A 164 -0.17 -8.75 13.06
C ALA A 164 0.48 -8.51 11.69
N LYS A 165 1.13 -9.53 11.10
CA LYS A 165 1.89 -9.40 9.84
C LYS A 165 1.03 -8.92 8.67
N GLY A 166 -0.17 -9.48 8.50
CA GLY A 166 -1.12 -9.06 7.47
C GLY A 166 -1.51 -7.59 7.64
N THR A 167 -1.88 -7.19 8.86
CA THR A 167 -2.25 -5.80 9.17
C THR A 167 -1.12 -4.81 8.87
N ILE A 168 0.13 -5.13 9.23
CA ILE A 168 1.28 -4.27 8.93
C ILE A 168 1.52 -4.18 7.41
N ALA A 169 1.41 -5.29 6.69
CA ALA A 169 1.59 -5.31 5.23
C ALA A 169 0.50 -4.54 4.46
N LYS A 170 -0.71 -4.37 5.03
CA LYS A 170 -1.75 -3.50 4.45
C LYS A 170 -1.28 -2.06 4.28
N ALA A 171 -0.40 -1.57 5.16
CA ALA A 171 0.12 -0.21 5.11
C ALA A 171 1.20 0.01 4.03
N MET A 172 1.64 -1.02 3.32
CA MET A 172 2.58 -0.90 2.20
C MET A 172 1.93 -0.17 1.02
N ARG A 173 2.71 0.69 0.34
CA ARG A 173 2.22 1.60 -0.70
C ARG A 173 3.01 1.54 -2.01
N ASN A 174 4.15 0.86 -2.06
CA ASN A 174 4.87 0.62 -3.29
C ASN A 174 4.36 -0.67 -3.94
N VAL A 175 3.87 -0.57 -5.17
CA VAL A 175 3.24 -1.66 -5.94
C VAL A 175 4.12 -2.92 -5.99
N GLU A 176 5.39 -2.76 -6.38
CA GLU A 176 6.33 -3.86 -6.56
C GLU A 176 6.72 -4.49 -5.22
N MET A 177 7.03 -3.66 -4.22
CA MET A 177 7.38 -4.14 -2.90
C MET A 177 6.21 -4.80 -2.18
N LYS A 178 4.97 -4.31 -2.34
CA LYS A 178 3.78 -4.94 -1.75
C LYS A 178 3.49 -6.29 -2.39
N ALA A 179 3.57 -6.39 -3.71
CA ALA A 179 3.39 -7.66 -4.42
C ALA A 179 4.43 -8.72 -3.96
N VAL A 180 5.71 -8.36 -3.90
CA VAL A 180 6.78 -9.26 -3.45
C VAL A 180 6.73 -9.54 -1.94
N GLY A 181 6.55 -8.49 -1.14
CA GLY A 181 6.56 -8.55 0.32
C GLY A 181 5.40 -9.37 0.87
N SER A 182 4.21 -9.28 0.27
CA SER A 182 3.06 -10.09 0.64
C SER A 182 3.32 -11.58 0.41
N LEU A 183 3.93 -11.98 -0.71
CA LEU A 183 4.26 -13.38 -0.99
C LEU A 183 5.22 -13.99 0.04
N MET A 184 6.01 -13.16 0.72
CA MET A 184 6.92 -13.59 1.79
C MET A 184 6.22 -13.79 3.15
N LEU A 185 4.93 -13.47 3.27
CA LEU A 185 4.17 -13.65 4.51
C LEU A 185 3.63 -15.07 4.68
N PRO A 186 3.30 -15.48 5.92
CA PRO A 186 2.53 -16.70 6.17
C PRO A 186 1.20 -16.69 5.42
N GLU A 187 0.68 -17.87 5.10
CA GLU A 187 -0.54 -18.06 4.29
C GLU A 187 -1.74 -17.27 4.81
N LEU A 188 -2.10 -17.44 6.10
CA LEU A 188 -3.22 -16.73 6.73
C LEU A 188 -3.09 -15.21 6.60
N SER A 189 -1.88 -14.68 6.81
CA SER A 189 -1.62 -13.25 6.67
C SER A 189 -1.76 -12.77 5.22
N ARG A 190 -1.48 -13.63 4.22
CA ARG A 190 -1.67 -13.31 2.80
C ARG A 190 -3.13 -13.31 2.40
N GLU A 191 -3.91 -14.26 2.90
CA GLU A 191 -5.36 -14.32 2.64
C GLU A 191 -6.07 -13.02 3.06
N GLU A 192 -5.64 -12.40 4.15
CA GLU A 192 -6.19 -11.13 4.63
C GLU A 192 -5.86 -9.92 3.74
N LEU A 193 -4.89 -10.04 2.83
CA LEU A 193 -4.44 -8.98 1.94
C LEU A 193 -5.09 -9.03 0.56
N ILE A 194 -5.62 -10.18 0.18
CA ILE A 194 -6.12 -10.47 -1.16
C ILE A 194 -7.64 -10.23 -1.18
N ILE A 195 -8.09 -9.39 -2.11
CA ILE A 195 -9.51 -9.04 -2.25
C ILE A 195 -10.30 -10.22 -2.84
N ASP A 196 -9.88 -10.73 -4.00
CA ASP A 196 -10.59 -11.77 -4.73
C ASP A 196 -10.44 -13.14 -4.04
N GLN A 197 -11.56 -13.78 -3.72
CA GLN A 197 -11.59 -15.09 -3.09
C GLN A 197 -11.15 -16.23 -4.04
N ASN A 198 -11.23 -16.01 -5.34
CA ASN A 198 -10.78 -16.94 -6.37
C ASN A 198 -9.29 -16.75 -6.73
N SER A 199 -8.65 -15.73 -6.18
CA SER A 199 -7.20 -15.54 -6.30
C SER A 199 -6.43 -16.72 -5.73
N LEU A 200 -5.32 -17.06 -6.36
CA LEU A 200 -4.33 -17.97 -5.82
C LEU A 200 -3.69 -17.41 -4.54
N THR A 201 -3.20 -18.31 -3.70
CA THR A 201 -2.39 -18.01 -2.50
C THR A 201 -1.02 -18.70 -2.60
N PRO A 202 -0.09 -18.19 -3.43
CA PRO A 202 1.13 -18.93 -3.71
C PRO A 202 2.00 -19.09 -2.47
N ILE A 203 2.34 -20.34 -2.14
CA ILE A 203 3.35 -20.65 -1.13
C ILE A 203 4.68 -20.81 -1.86
N ILE A 204 5.59 -19.88 -1.61
CA ILE A 204 6.89 -19.84 -2.27
C ILE A 204 8.00 -20.24 -1.31
N SER A 205 8.94 -21.04 -1.79
CA SER A 205 10.14 -21.46 -1.04
C SER A 205 11.37 -20.59 -1.36
N GLY A 206 11.26 -19.72 -2.36
CA GLY A 206 12.34 -18.87 -2.84
C GLY A 206 11.92 -17.41 -2.95
N LYS A 207 12.81 -16.61 -3.53
CA LYS A 207 12.62 -15.18 -3.74
C LYS A 207 11.85 -14.94 -5.05
N PRO A 208 10.68 -14.29 -5.02
CA PRO A 208 9.94 -13.99 -6.22
C PRO A 208 10.66 -12.88 -7.01
N VAL A 209 10.55 -12.94 -8.33
CA VAL A 209 11.19 -11.98 -9.24
C VAL A 209 10.13 -11.32 -10.10
N ILE A 210 10.12 -10.00 -10.13
CA ILE A 210 9.25 -9.23 -11.02
C ILE A 210 9.83 -9.29 -12.42
N VAL A 211 9.07 -9.85 -13.35
CA VAL A 211 9.42 -9.96 -14.78
C VAL A 211 8.95 -8.71 -15.53
N SER A 212 7.76 -8.22 -15.20
CA SER A 212 7.20 -7.00 -15.79
C SER A 212 6.21 -6.34 -14.83
N ASN A 213 6.01 -5.04 -15.04
CA ASN A 213 5.01 -4.22 -14.38
C ASN A 213 4.36 -3.34 -15.47
N GLU A 214 3.09 -3.62 -15.76
CA GLU A 214 2.30 -2.92 -16.78
C GLU A 214 1.18 -2.12 -16.11
N VAL A 215 1.08 -0.83 -16.42
CA VAL A 215 -0.07 -0.01 -16.01
C VAL A 215 -1.17 -0.19 -17.04
N ILE A 216 -2.32 -0.73 -16.62
CA ILE A 216 -3.46 -0.96 -17.50
C ILE A 216 -4.17 0.37 -17.75
N ASN A 217 -4.35 0.71 -19.02
CA ASN A 217 -5.07 1.93 -19.40
C ASN A 217 -6.59 1.71 -19.30
N LEU A 218 -7.18 2.12 -18.18
CA LEU A 218 -8.61 1.98 -17.90
C LEU A 218 -9.49 2.89 -18.78
N ASN A 219 -8.93 3.95 -19.36
CA ASN A 219 -9.67 4.89 -20.22
C ASN A 219 -9.87 4.37 -21.64
N ASP A 220 -9.14 3.32 -22.03
CA ASP A 220 -9.18 2.78 -23.38
C ASP A 220 -9.33 1.26 -23.34
N LYS A 221 -10.59 0.80 -23.23
CA LYS A 221 -10.93 -0.63 -23.17
C LYS A 221 -10.41 -1.42 -24.37
N SER A 222 -10.17 -0.78 -25.51
CA SER A 222 -9.64 -1.44 -26.71
C SER A 222 -8.18 -1.88 -26.58
N LYS A 223 -7.42 -1.27 -25.64
CA LYS A 223 -6.02 -1.61 -25.36
C LYS A 223 -5.88 -2.67 -24.26
N ILE A 224 -6.97 -3.06 -23.61
CA ILE A 224 -6.95 -4.13 -22.61
C ILE A 224 -6.85 -5.46 -23.36
N LYS A 225 -5.84 -6.25 -23.04
CA LYS A 225 -5.63 -7.59 -23.60
C LYS A 225 -6.83 -8.47 -23.27
N GLU A 226 -7.23 -9.33 -24.22
CA GLU A 226 -8.42 -10.18 -24.08
C GLU A 226 -8.39 -11.03 -22.80
N GLU A 227 -7.22 -11.58 -22.46
CA GLU A 227 -6.99 -12.39 -21.25
C GLU A 227 -7.26 -11.64 -19.93
N ASP A 228 -7.23 -10.30 -19.96
CA ASP A 228 -7.33 -9.46 -18.78
C ASP A 228 -8.71 -8.80 -18.64
N LYS A 229 -9.52 -8.77 -19.71
CA LYS A 229 -10.79 -8.01 -19.76
C LYS A 229 -11.73 -8.31 -18.60
N GLU A 230 -12.06 -9.59 -18.41
CA GLU A 230 -12.95 -10.04 -17.34
C GLU A 230 -12.44 -9.60 -15.95
N LYS A 231 -11.14 -9.70 -15.71
CA LYS A 231 -10.52 -9.33 -14.42
C LYS A 231 -10.55 -7.82 -14.23
N VAL A 232 -10.25 -7.06 -15.29
CA VAL A 232 -10.27 -5.59 -15.22
C VAL A 232 -11.70 -5.09 -15.02
N GLU A 233 -12.70 -5.70 -15.65
CA GLU A 233 -14.11 -5.36 -15.44
C GLU A 233 -14.55 -5.63 -14.00
N ASP A 234 -14.25 -6.83 -13.48
CA ASP A 234 -14.51 -7.22 -12.09
C ASP A 234 -13.81 -6.27 -11.09
N ILE A 235 -12.57 -5.88 -11.35
CA ILE A 235 -11.83 -4.91 -10.51
C ILE A 235 -12.51 -3.54 -10.51
N ILE A 236 -12.91 -3.03 -11.68
CA ILE A 236 -13.58 -1.73 -11.80
C ILE A 236 -14.91 -1.75 -11.05
N GLU A 237 -15.63 -2.86 -11.09
CA GLU A 237 -16.92 -3.01 -10.40
C GLU A 237 -16.79 -3.11 -8.88
N ASN A 238 -15.69 -3.69 -8.38
CA ASN A 238 -15.49 -3.93 -6.94
C ASN A 238 -14.58 -2.89 -6.24
N CYS A 239 -13.90 -2.01 -6.98
CA CYS A 239 -12.93 -1.05 -6.45
C CYS A 239 -13.33 0.41 -6.71
N ASP A 240 -14.23 0.95 -5.89
CA ASP A 240 -14.79 2.30 -6.03
C ASP A 240 -13.77 3.45 -6.01
N LYS A 241 -12.59 3.24 -5.42
CA LYS A 241 -11.53 4.25 -5.25
C LYS A 241 -10.35 4.05 -6.19
N LEU A 242 -10.50 3.25 -7.25
CA LEU A 242 -9.44 2.91 -8.18
C LEU A 242 -8.88 4.17 -8.87
N LEU A 243 -7.59 4.45 -8.66
CA LEU A 243 -6.82 5.47 -9.36
C LEU A 243 -6.06 4.88 -10.54
N SER A 244 -5.34 3.77 -10.31
CA SER A 244 -4.63 3.06 -11.36
C SER A 244 -4.58 1.56 -11.08
N LEU A 245 -4.50 0.76 -12.15
CA LEU A 245 -4.40 -0.69 -12.07
C LEU A 245 -3.07 -1.13 -12.67
N HIS A 246 -2.31 -1.92 -11.90
CA HIS A 246 -1.05 -2.51 -12.35
C HIS A 246 -1.21 -4.03 -12.50
N LYS A 247 -0.71 -4.59 -13.60
CA LYS A 247 -0.50 -6.04 -13.78
C LYS A 247 0.99 -6.32 -13.72
N LEU A 248 1.41 -7.07 -12.70
CA LEU A 248 2.78 -7.55 -12.56
C LEU A 248 2.86 -8.99 -12.98
N THR A 249 3.85 -9.33 -13.79
CA THR A 249 4.21 -10.73 -14.01
C THR A 249 5.30 -11.11 -13.02
N LEU A 250 5.02 -12.07 -12.15
CA LEU A 250 5.93 -12.55 -11.12
C LEU A 250 6.40 -13.96 -11.46
N ASN A 251 7.71 -14.19 -11.39
CA ASN A 251 8.29 -15.52 -11.38
C ASN A 251 8.49 -15.96 -9.93
N LEU A 252 7.75 -16.99 -9.51
CA LEU A 252 7.75 -17.46 -8.13
C LEU A 252 8.84 -18.50 -7.89
N ASP A 253 9.06 -19.37 -8.87
CA ASP A 253 10.14 -20.36 -8.90
C ASP A 253 10.53 -20.69 -10.34
N LYS A 254 11.24 -21.81 -10.59
CA LYS A 254 11.66 -22.18 -11.95
C LYS A 254 10.51 -22.55 -12.90
N LYS A 255 9.33 -22.89 -12.36
CA LYS A 255 8.20 -23.47 -13.11
C LYS A 255 6.93 -22.63 -13.00
N ASN A 256 6.76 -21.88 -11.92
CA ASN A 256 5.53 -21.17 -11.62
C ASN A 256 5.70 -19.67 -11.82
N LYS A 257 4.84 -19.12 -12.68
CA LYS A 257 4.67 -17.69 -12.91
C LYS A 257 3.22 -17.31 -12.70
N VAL A 258 3.00 -16.13 -12.12
CA VAL A 258 1.66 -15.61 -11.85
C VAL A 258 1.54 -14.15 -12.29
N SER A 259 0.33 -13.74 -12.64
CA SER A 259 -0.05 -12.34 -12.77
C SER A 259 -0.55 -11.86 -11.41
N ALA A 260 -0.03 -10.73 -10.92
CA ALA A 260 -0.57 -10.03 -9.75
C ALA A 260 -1.25 -8.74 -10.22
N TYR A 261 -2.51 -8.55 -9.83
CA TYR A 261 -3.24 -7.30 -10.07
C TYR A 261 -3.20 -6.44 -8.82
N MET A 262 -2.63 -5.25 -8.95
CA MET A 262 -2.44 -4.30 -7.85
C MET A 262 -3.27 -3.06 -8.12
N VAL A 263 -4.14 -2.73 -7.17
CA VAL A 263 -5.07 -1.61 -7.24
C VAL A 263 -4.47 -0.44 -6.48
N CYS A 264 -4.08 0.62 -7.16
CA CYS A 264 -3.70 1.87 -6.52
C CYS A 264 -4.95 2.71 -6.33
N ASN A 265 -5.24 3.10 -5.09
CA ASN A 265 -6.44 3.87 -4.76
C ASN A 265 -6.16 5.38 -4.68
N LEU A 266 -7.23 6.16 -4.79
CA LEU A 266 -7.21 7.61 -4.64
C LEU A 266 -6.67 8.08 -3.28
N ASP A 267 -6.79 7.28 -2.22
CA ASP A 267 -6.23 7.59 -0.89
C ASP A 267 -4.74 7.22 -0.75
N GLY A 268 -4.08 6.87 -1.86
CA GLY A 268 -2.66 6.52 -1.88
C GLY A 268 -2.34 5.17 -1.25
N THR A 269 -3.35 4.36 -0.93
CA THR A 269 -3.17 2.94 -0.62
C THR A 269 -2.99 2.12 -1.90
N VAL A 270 -2.36 0.96 -1.76
CA VAL A 270 -2.22 -0.02 -2.84
C VAL A 270 -2.79 -1.32 -2.33
N ASP A 271 -3.76 -1.93 -2.97
CA ASP A 271 -4.32 -3.22 -2.56
C ASP A 271 -3.91 -4.33 -3.53
N ILE A 272 -3.91 -5.56 -3.02
CA ILE A 272 -3.70 -6.75 -3.84
C ILE A 272 -5.09 -7.25 -4.22
N TYR A 273 -5.45 -7.08 -5.49
CA TYR A 273 -6.71 -7.66 -5.96
C TYR A 273 -6.64 -9.17 -5.96
N GLY A 274 -5.61 -9.72 -6.62
CA GLY A 274 -5.39 -11.15 -6.69
C GLY A 274 -4.15 -11.56 -7.47
N PHE A 275 -3.78 -12.82 -7.30
CA PHE A 275 -2.76 -13.55 -8.04
C PHE A 275 -3.41 -14.63 -8.90
N TYR A 276 -3.03 -14.72 -10.17
CA TYR A 276 -3.65 -15.63 -11.12
C TYR A 276 -2.59 -16.37 -11.93
N ALA A 277 -2.89 -17.61 -12.31
CA ALA A 277 -2.03 -18.35 -13.22
C ALA A 277 -2.00 -17.64 -14.58
N LEU A 278 -0.81 -17.55 -15.18
CA LEU A 278 -0.69 -17.01 -16.55
C LEU A 278 -1.39 -17.94 -17.54
N ASN A 279 -2.29 -17.38 -18.35
CA ASN A 279 -2.91 -18.04 -19.51
C ASN A 279 -3.51 -19.42 -19.17
N GLY A 280 -4.11 -19.55 -17.98
CA GLY A 280 -4.71 -20.81 -17.53
C GLY A 280 -3.71 -21.93 -17.24
N ALA A 281 -2.42 -21.60 -17.04
CA ALA A 281 -1.40 -22.58 -16.69
C ALA A 281 -1.80 -23.34 -15.42
N LYS A 282 -1.56 -24.66 -15.42
CA LYS A 282 -1.75 -25.46 -14.22
C LYS A 282 -0.76 -25.03 -13.15
N THR A 283 -1.28 -24.81 -11.94
CA THR A 283 -0.52 -24.36 -10.78
C THR A 283 -0.80 -25.29 -9.60
N PRO A 284 0.18 -25.54 -8.71
CA PRO A 284 -0.06 -26.29 -7.48
C PRO A 284 -0.78 -25.45 -6.41
N TYR A 285 -0.88 -24.13 -6.59
CA TYR A 285 -1.45 -23.22 -5.59
C TYR A 285 -2.97 -23.27 -5.58
N GLN A 286 -3.53 -23.20 -4.37
CA GLN A 286 -4.98 -23.17 -4.15
C GLN A 286 -5.49 -21.73 -4.00
N THR A 287 -6.81 -21.56 -4.10
CA THR A 287 -7.44 -20.24 -3.97
C THR A 287 -7.57 -19.81 -2.51
N VAL A 288 -7.81 -18.52 -2.26
CA VAL A 288 -8.15 -18.01 -0.93
C VAL A 288 -9.40 -18.73 -0.38
N ALA A 289 -10.43 -18.92 -1.21
CA ALA A 289 -11.67 -19.61 -0.81
C ALA A 289 -11.40 -21.05 -0.33
N TYR A 290 -10.51 -21.79 -1.01
CA TYR A 290 -10.14 -23.14 -0.62
C TYR A 290 -9.56 -23.17 0.81
N TRP A 291 -8.59 -22.31 1.11
CA TRP A 291 -7.97 -22.30 2.43
C TRP A 291 -8.93 -21.84 3.53
N LYS A 292 -9.79 -20.86 3.26
CA LYS A 292 -10.84 -20.46 4.21
C LYS A 292 -11.77 -21.62 4.56
N GLU A 293 -12.13 -22.47 3.58
CA GLU A 293 -12.94 -23.66 3.83
C GLU A 293 -12.19 -24.68 4.71
N ILE A 294 -10.92 -24.94 4.41
CA ILE A 294 -10.08 -25.85 5.20
C ILE A 294 -9.92 -25.35 6.64
N ASN A 295 -9.58 -24.06 6.82
CA ASN A 295 -9.38 -23.45 8.13
C ASN A 295 -10.66 -23.47 8.97
N LYS A 296 -11.82 -23.26 8.34
CA LYS A 296 -13.12 -23.41 9.00
C LYS A 296 -13.35 -24.84 9.51
N LYS A 297 -13.07 -25.85 8.67
CA LYS A 297 -13.21 -27.27 9.06
C LYS A 297 -12.26 -27.65 10.20
N ILE A 298 -11.04 -27.13 10.20
CA ILE A 298 -10.08 -27.37 11.29
C ILE A 298 -10.62 -26.80 12.61
N ALA A 299 -11.13 -25.56 12.58
CA ALA A 299 -11.68 -24.89 13.76
C ALA A 299 -12.92 -25.59 14.35
N GLU A 300 -13.69 -26.31 13.54
CA GLU A 300 -14.87 -27.08 13.99
C GLU A 300 -14.50 -28.40 14.71
N VAL A 301 -13.26 -28.87 14.55
CA VAL A 301 -12.79 -30.15 15.11
C VAL A 301 -11.82 -29.96 16.30
N SER A 302 -11.33 -28.74 16.51
CA SER A 302 -10.46 -28.32 17.62
C SER A 302 -11.24 -27.73 18.79
#